data_AF-A0A354GSY8-F1
#
_entry.id   AF-A0A354GSY8-F1
#
_cell.length_a   1.000
_cell.length_b   1.000
_cell.length_c   1.000
_cell.angle_alpha   90.00
_cell.angle_beta   90.00
_cell.angle_gamma   90.00
#
_symmetry.space_group_name_H-M   'P 1'
#
loop_
_entity.id
_entity.type
_entity.pdbx_description
1 polymer ?
#
loop_
_entity_poly.entity_id
_entity_poly.type
_entity_poly.pdbx_seq_one_letter_code
_entity_poly.pdbx_strand_id
1 'polypeptide(L)'
;MSTPARIDDPTMELARQTGLNLIGHGLVLPASLMGGTLREANERRARFLQEIDDPLINGQVTPVQAASAVDPYDLTPQIQEVTRALQRVLPASPVAQVSGRHMHDVPDLLTRITIALRLWAGYMDAAKVIDAVGTRYELNNRNTRQRDIPTVEAKALGDGIYMAGVEAAPHYKWRVLGEAICREGIPAGSIVLRDWED
;
A
#
# COMPACT_ATOMS: atom_id res chain seq x y z
N MET A 1 7.33 -6.83 29.82
CA MET A 1 6.30 -6.04 29.10
C MET A 1 6.68 -6.12 27.64
N SER A 2 5.96 -6.92 26.84
CA SER A 2 6.27 -7.09 25.42
C SER A 2 5.87 -5.81 24.69
N THR A 3 6.82 -5.18 24.02
CA THR A 3 6.56 -4.05 23.12
C THR A 3 5.54 -4.52 22.07
N PRO A 4 4.41 -3.83 21.87
CA PRO A 4 3.46 -4.22 20.84
C PRO A 4 4.18 -4.12 19.49
N ALA A 5 4.30 -5.24 18.78
CA ALA A 5 4.78 -5.25 17.40
C ALA A 5 3.81 -4.39 16.58
N ARG A 6 4.31 -3.24 16.12
CA ARG A 6 3.57 -2.19 15.43
C ARG A 6 3.36 -2.59 13.96
N ILE A 7 2.12 -2.68 13.48
CA ILE A 7 1.80 -2.43 12.04
C ILE A 7 1.77 -0.92 11.77
N ASP A 8 2.88 -0.28 12.11
CA ASP A 8 3.29 0.88 11.37
C ASP A 8 4.63 0.44 10.79
N ASP A 9 4.56 -0.39 9.73
CA ASP A 9 5.76 -0.62 8.94
C ASP A 9 6.18 0.77 8.44
N PRO A 10 7.33 1.28 8.91
CA PRO A 10 7.72 2.65 8.63
C PRO A 10 7.82 2.88 7.12
N THR A 11 8.06 1.83 6.33
CA THR A 11 8.10 1.91 4.87
C THR A 11 6.73 2.18 4.26
N MET A 12 5.67 1.52 4.76
CA MET A 12 4.31 1.70 4.23
C MET A 12 3.76 3.06 4.64
N GLU A 13 4.00 3.45 5.89
CA GLU A 13 3.60 4.76 6.38
C GLU A 13 4.38 5.86 5.67
N LEU A 14 5.68 5.68 5.43
CA LEU A 14 6.49 6.61 4.63
C LEU A 14 5.96 6.72 3.20
N ALA A 15 5.67 5.61 2.52
CA ALA A 15 5.10 5.64 1.16
C ALA A 15 3.76 6.40 1.12
N ARG A 16 2.85 6.09 2.06
CA ARG A 16 1.54 6.73 2.18
C ARG A 16 1.68 8.23 2.44
N GLN A 17 2.48 8.61 3.42
CA GLN A 17 2.69 10.01 3.81
C GLN A 17 3.45 10.81 2.74
N THR A 18 4.43 10.22 2.07
CA THR A 18 5.09 10.83 0.90
C THR A 18 4.08 11.11 -0.21
N GLY A 19 3.21 10.15 -0.53
CA GLY A 19 2.14 10.37 -1.49
C GLY A 19 1.22 11.54 -1.09
N LEU A 20 0.80 11.59 0.17
CA LEU A 20 -0.03 12.67 0.71
C LEU A 20 0.67 14.04 0.67
N ASN A 21 1.96 14.12 0.98
CA ASN A 21 2.69 15.39 0.98
C ASN A 21 2.98 15.94 -0.42
N LEU A 22 2.98 15.08 -1.45
CA LEU A 22 3.27 15.51 -2.82
C LEU A 22 2.15 16.37 -3.44
N ILE A 23 0.89 15.95 -3.30
CA ILE A 23 -0.27 16.59 -3.96
C ILE A 23 -1.43 16.88 -2.98
N GLY A 24 -1.38 16.36 -1.76
CA GLY A 24 -2.39 16.59 -0.73
C GLY A 24 -3.56 15.61 -0.78
N HIS A 25 -4.59 15.94 0.01
CA HIS A 25 -5.85 15.20 0.08
C HIS A 25 -6.77 15.62 -1.08
N GLY A 26 -7.62 14.71 -1.57
CA GLY A 26 -8.62 15.00 -2.61
C GLY A 26 -8.38 14.32 -3.96
N LEU A 27 -7.26 13.63 -4.14
CA LEU A 27 -7.08 12.73 -5.27
C LEU A 27 -8.06 11.56 -5.20
N VAL A 28 -8.66 11.26 -6.35
CA VAL A 28 -9.54 10.11 -6.55
C VAL A 28 -8.81 9.04 -7.36
N LEU A 29 -9.26 7.79 -7.21
CA LEU A 29 -8.74 6.70 -8.03
C LEU A 29 -9.12 6.93 -9.50
N PRO A 30 -8.20 6.74 -10.46
CA PRO A 30 -8.48 6.97 -11.87
C PRO A 30 -9.40 5.89 -12.45
N ALA A 31 -10.17 6.25 -13.47
CA ALA A 31 -11.17 5.37 -14.10
C ALA A 31 -10.51 4.11 -14.68
N SER A 32 -9.27 4.24 -15.18
CA SER A 32 -8.45 3.12 -15.61
C SER A 32 -8.29 2.02 -14.54
N LEU A 33 -8.29 2.37 -13.25
CA LEU A 33 -8.14 1.45 -12.11
C LEU A 33 -9.46 1.12 -11.38
N MET A 34 -10.60 1.67 -11.83
CA MET A 34 -11.90 1.48 -11.16
C MET A 34 -12.69 0.26 -11.65
N GLY A 35 -12.49 -0.20 -12.88
CA GLY A 35 -13.26 -1.33 -13.44
C GLY A 35 -14.78 -1.05 -13.56
N GLY A 36 -15.53 -1.99 -14.13
CA GLY A 36 -17.00 -1.96 -14.14
C GLY A 36 -17.63 -2.68 -12.93
N THR A 37 -16.85 -3.54 -12.27
CA THR A 37 -17.21 -4.28 -11.04
C THR A 37 -16.05 -4.21 -10.04
N LEU A 38 -16.30 -4.52 -8.76
CA LEU A 38 -15.23 -4.55 -7.75
C LEU A 38 -14.13 -5.55 -8.12
N ARG A 39 -14.52 -6.74 -8.59
CA ARG A 39 -13.59 -7.76 -9.08
C ARG A 39 -12.71 -7.25 -10.21
N GLU A 40 -13.30 -6.64 -11.24
CA GLU A 40 -12.53 -6.05 -12.34
C GLU A 40 -11.60 -4.94 -11.85
N ALA A 41 -12.04 -4.11 -10.91
CA ALA A 41 -11.22 -3.08 -10.28
C ALA A 41 -10.00 -3.70 -9.61
N ASN A 42 -10.22 -4.74 -8.81
CA ASN A 42 -9.16 -5.43 -8.08
C ASN A 42 -8.21 -6.17 -9.02
N GLU A 43 -8.69 -6.78 -10.10
CA GLU A 43 -7.84 -7.39 -11.13
C GLU A 43 -6.92 -6.35 -11.77
N ARG A 44 -7.42 -5.16 -12.10
CA ARG A 44 -6.61 -4.08 -12.70
C ARG A 44 -5.58 -3.53 -11.70
N ARG A 45 -6.01 -3.26 -10.46
CA ARG A 45 -5.14 -2.79 -9.38
C ARG A 45 -4.06 -3.82 -9.07
N ALA A 46 -4.40 -5.10 -9.00
CA ALA A 46 -3.48 -6.21 -8.75
C ALA A 46 -2.40 -6.33 -9.84
N ARG A 47 -2.77 -6.24 -11.13
CA ARG A 47 -1.79 -6.21 -12.23
C ARG A 47 -0.85 -5.02 -12.14
N PHE A 48 -1.40 -3.84 -11.84
CA PHE A 48 -0.58 -2.65 -11.66
C PHE A 48 0.39 -2.81 -10.47
N LEU A 49 -0.10 -3.29 -9.33
CA LEU A 49 0.70 -3.56 -8.13
C LEU A 49 1.83 -4.55 -8.43
N GLN A 50 1.57 -5.60 -9.20
CA GLN A 50 2.58 -6.58 -9.62
C GLN A 50 3.79 -5.94 -10.30
N GLU A 51 3.54 -4.97 -11.17
CA GLU A 51 4.59 -4.33 -11.97
C GLU A 51 5.36 -3.25 -11.20
N ILE A 52 4.81 -2.72 -10.10
CA ILE A 52 5.46 -1.67 -9.29
C ILE A 52 6.05 -2.18 -7.98
N ASP A 53 5.69 -3.39 -7.52
CA ASP A 53 6.14 -3.92 -6.22
C ASP A 53 7.67 -3.99 -6.13
N ASP A 54 8.30 -4.72 -7.07
CA ASP A 54 9.75 -4.85 -7.13
C ASP A 54 10.49 -3.50 -7.25
N PRO A 55 10.09 -2.57 -8.15
CA PRO A 55 10.66 -1.22 -8.21
C PRO A 55 10.56 -0.43 -6.89
N LEU A 56 9.46 -0.57 -6.16
CA LEU A 56 9.24 0.16 -4.90
C LEU A 56 10.03 -0.47 -3.76
N ILE A 57 10.10 -1.80 -3.68
CA ILE A 57 10.86 -2.55 -2.67
C ILE A 57 12.36 -2.36 -2.86
N ASN A 58 12.88 -2.48 -4.08
CA ASN A 58 14.32 -2.61 -4.32
C ASN A 58 15.01 -1.31 -4.78
N GLY A 59 14.27 -0.25 -5.11
CA GLY A 59 14.87 0.88 -5.84
C GLY A 59 14.45 2.30 -5.47
N GLN A 60 13.24 2.54 -4.97
CA GLN A 60 12.68 3.93 -4.97
C GLN A 60 12.09 4.42 -3.65
N VAL A 61 11.63 3.52 -2.77
CA VAL A 61 11.15 3.87 -1.43
C VAL A 61 11.99 3.14 -0.41
N THR A 62 13.29 3.41 -0.43
CA THR A 62 14.15 3.03 0.68
C THR A 62 13.96 4.08 1.77
N PRO A 63 13.61 3.70 3.01
CA PRO A 63 13.78 4.60 4.14
C PRO A 63 15.21 5.13 4.04
N VAL A 64 15.39 6.46 3.98
CA VAL A 64 16.72 7.02 4.20
C VAL A 64 17.09 6.49 5.57
N GLN A 65 18.07 5.58 5.64
CA GLN A 65 18.53 5.05 6.91
C GLN A 65 18.91 6.26 7.74
N ALA A 66 18.00 6.65 8.62
CA ALA A 66 18.18 7.78 9.48
C ALA A 66 19.18 7.34 10.52
N ALA A 67 20.46 7.32 10.14
CA ALA A 67 21.58 7.13 11.04
C ALA A 67 21.64 8.22 12.13
N SER A 68 20.66 9.14 12.15
CA SER A 68 20.55 10.27 13.07
C SER A 68 19.14 10.51 13.64
N ALA A 69 18.11 9.69 13.34
CA ALA A 69 16.80 9.91 13.96
C ALA A 69 16.79 9.34 15.39
N VAL A 70 16.61 10.23 16.36
CA VAL A 70 16.43 9.89 17.79
C VAL A 70 15.18 9.02 18.00
N ASP A 71 14.22 9.08 17.06
CA ASP A 71 13.03 8.25 17.02
C ASP A 71 12.85 7.63 15.61
N PRO A 72 12.93 6.29 15.45
CA PRO A 72 12.69 5.63 14.16
C PRO A 72 11.25 5.77 13.64
N TYR A 73 10.34 6.29 14.46
CA TYR A 73 8.95 6.56 14.09
C TYR A 73 8.70 8.03 13.74
N ASP A 74 9.67 8.94 13.90
CA ASP A 74 9.57 10.29 13.33
C ASP A 74 9.90 10.26 11.83
N LEU A 75 8.85 10.11 11.03
CA LEU A 75 8.94 10.07 9.57
C LEU A 75 9.02 11.47 8.95
N THR A 76 8.82 12.55 9.70
CA THR A 76 8.71 13.91 9.15
C THR A 76 9.95 14.33 8.33
N PRO A 77 11.18 14.14 8.83
CA PRO A 77 12.38 14.46 8.05
C PRO A 77 12.53 13.54 6.84
N GLN A 78 12.18 12.26 7.00
CA GLN A 78 12.31 11.22 5.97
C GLN A 78 11.35 11.48 4.80
N ILE A 79 10.11 11.91 5.08
CA ILE A 79 9.10 12.23 4.07
C ILE A 79 9.63 13.31 3.12
N GLN A 80 10.25 14.36 3.65
CA GLN A 80 10.80 15.44 2.83
C GLN A 80 11.98 14.96 1.98
N GLU A 81 12.87 14.14 2.53
CA GLU A 81 14.02 13.61 1.80
C GLU A 81 13.61 12.65 0.69
N VAL A 82 12.71 11.70 0.99
CA VAL A 82 12.16 10.77 -0.01
C VAL A 82 11.39 11.55 -1.08
N THR A 83 10.61 12.56 -0.71
CA THR A 83 9.92 13.43 -1.67
C THR A 83 10.90 14.09 -2.64
N ARG A 84 11.98 14.69 -2.12
CA ARG A 84 13.01 15.33 -2.95
C ARG A 84 13.76 14.31 -3.81
N ALA A 85 14.07 13.14 -3.27
CA ALA A 85 14.75 12.08 -4.00
C ALA A 85 13.89 11.57 -5.17
N LEU A 86 12.62 11.27 -4.89
CA LEU A 86 11.64 10.86 -5.89
C LEU A 86 11.53 11.90 -7.00
N GLN A 87 11.32 13.18 -6.69
CA GLN A 87 11.22 14.23 -7.72
C GLN A 87 12.39 14.27 -8.71
N ARG A 88 13.60 13.84 -8.31
CA ARG A 88 14.77 13.78 -9.20
C ARG A 88 14.79 12.54 -10.09
N VAL A 89 14.36 11.38 -9.58
CA VAL A 89 14.45 10.09 -10.29
C VAL A 89 13.18 9.69 -11.02
N LEU A 90 12.04 10.30 -10.66
CA LEU A 90 10.72 9.90 -11.14
C LEU A 90 10.54 10.00 -12.66
N PRO A 91 11.02 11.01 -13.39
CA PRO A 91 10.79 11.05 -14.85
C PRO A 91 11.32 9.83 -15.61
N ALA A 92 12.37 9.16 -15.10
CA ALA A 92 12.99 7.98 -15.70
C ALA A 92 12.69 6.67 -14.94
N SER A 93 11.91 6.75 -13.87
CA SER A 93 11.61 5.64 -12.97
C SER A 93 10.82 4.51 -13.65
N PRO A 94 11.07 3.23 -13.36
CA PRO A 94 10.18 2.14 -13.76
C PRO A 94 8.73 2.35 -13.28
N VAL A 95 8.52 2.86 -12.06
CA VAL A 95 7.19 3.20 -11.54
C VAL A 95 6.52 4.27 -12.40
N ALA A 96 7.25 5.27 -12.89
CA ALA A 96 6.71 6.28 -13.79
C ALA A 96 6.28 5.71 -15.15
N GLN A 97 7.07 4.78 -15.71
CA GLN A 97 6.75 4.12 -16.96
C GLN A 97 5.53 3.20 -16.82
N VAL A 98 5.53 2.35 -15.78
CA VAL A 98 4.43 1.43 -15.48
C VAL A 98 3.14 2.20 -15.20
N SER A 99 3.21 3.23 -14.34
CA SER A 99 2.05 4.05 -14.02
C SER A 99 1.48 4.76 -15.25
N GLY A 100 2.31 5.19 -16.20
CA GLY A 100 1.84 5.76 -17.47
C GLY A 100 1.03 4.79 -18.34
N ARG A 101 1.35 3.48 -18.29
CA ARG A 101 0.58 2.44 -18.99
C ARG A 101 -0.76 2.14 -18.32
N HIS A 102 -0.74 2.02 -17.00
CA HIS A 102 -1.92 1.63 -16.21
C HIS A 102 -2.87 2.79 -15.90
N MET A 103 -2.37 4.04 -15.86
CA MET A 103 -3.13 5.26 -15.58
C MET A 103 -3.04 6.26 -16.74
N HIS A 104 -3.35 5.80 -17.96
CA HIS A 104 -3.28 6.62 -19.18
C HIS A 104 -4.26 7.82 -19.18
N ASP A 105 -5.30 7.76 -18.35
CA ASP A 105 -6.28 8.82 -18.11
C ASP A 105 -5.82 9.88 -17.10
N VAL A 106 -4.66 9.70 -16.46
CA VAL A 106 -4.05 10.68 -15.55
C VAL A 106 -2.82 11.26 -16.25
N PRO A 107 -2.88 12.49 -16.78
CA PRO A 107 -1.78 13.05 -17.58
C PRO A 107 -0.56 13.44 -16.73
N ASP A 108 -0.79 13.92 -15.51
CA ASP A 108 0.26 14.39 -14.62
C ASP A 108 1.03 13.23 -13.97
N LEU A 109 2.36 13.23 -14.15
CA LEU A 109 3.23 12.19 -13.63
C LEU A 109 3.19 12.15 -12.10
N LEU A 110 3.22 13.32 -11.44
CA LEU A 110 3.30 13.36 -9.99
C LEU A 110 2.03 12.76 -9.36
N THR A 111 0.87 13.03 -9.97
CA THR A 111 -0.43 12.46 -9.59
C THR A 111 -0.42 10.94 -9.70
N ARG A 112 0.07 10.41 -10.82
CA ARG A 112 0.20 8.94 -11.01
C ARG A 112 1.09 8.30 -9.94
N ILE A 113 2.19 8.94 -9.58
CA ILE A 113 3.10 8.43 -8.55
C ILE A 113 2.47 8.50 -7.16
N THR A 114 1.81 9.61 -6.81
CA THR A 114 1.07 9.71 -5.55
C THR A 114 0.02 8.62 -5.43
N ILE A 115 -0.72 8.33 -6.51
CA ILE A 115 -1.69 7.22 -6.55
C ILE A 115 -0.96 5.89 -6.34
N ALA A 116 0.14 5.64 -7.05
CA ALA A 116 0.93 4.41 -6.95
C ALA A 116 1.39 4.12 -5.52
N LEU A 117 1.98 5.12 -4.85
CA LEU A 117 2.51 4.97 -3.50
C LEU A 117 1.42 4.67 -2.47
N ARG A 118 0.29 5.40 -2.53
CA ARG A 118 -0.83 5.22 -1.59
C ARG A 118 -1.53 3.88 -1.82
N LEU A 119 -1.73 3.50 -3.08
CA LEU A 119 -2.31 2.21 -3.44
C LEU A 119 -1.42 1.05 -2.97
N TRP A 120 -0.12 1.14 -3.22
CA TRP A 120 0.86 0.13 -2.81
C TRP A 120 0.96 0.00 -1.29
N ALA A 121 0.98 1.12 -0.55
CA ALA A 121 0.97 1.10 0.91
C ALA A 121 -0.26 0.37 1.48
N GLY A 122 -1.46 0.66 0.95
CA GLY A 122 -2.69 0.00 1.36
C GLY A 122 -2.69 -1.49 1.06
N TYR A 123 -2.22 -1.85 -0.14
CA TYR A 123 -2.04 -3.24 -0.53
C TYR A 123 -1.12 -3.98 0.45
N MET A 124 0.07 -3.46 0.71
CA MET A 124 1.08 -4.12 1.52
C MET A 124 0.67 -4.26 2.99
N ASP A 125 0.04 -3.25 3.57
CA ASP A 125 -0.47 -3.34 4.94
C ASP A 125 -1.56 -4.40 5.06
N ALA A 126 -2.54 -4.42 4.15
CA ALA A 126 -3.59 -5.43 4.13
C ALA A 126 -3.04 -6.83 3.85
N ALA A 127 -2.09 -6.96 2.91
CA ALA A 127 -1.43 -8.20 2.56
C ALA A 127 -0.74 -8.84 3.77
N LYS A 128 -0.06 -8.05 4.62
CA LYS A 128 0.54 -8.53 5.87
C LYS A 128 -0.51 -9.04 6.86
N VAL A 129 -1.63 -8.33 6.98
CA VAL A 129 -2.72 -8.73 7.90
C VAL A 129 -3.38 -10.03 7.46
N ILE A 130 -3.61 -10.25 6.16
CA ILE A 130 -4.26 -11.48 5.69
C ILE A 130 -3.31 -12.64 5.47
N ASP A 131 -2.00 -12.45 5.63
CA ASP A 131 -1.04 -13.49 5.34
C ASP A 131 -1.24 -14.72 6.25
N ALA A 132 -1.26 -15.92 5.66
CA ALA A 132 -1.50 -17.14 6.43
C ALA A 132 -0.31 -17.56 7.30
N VAL A 133 0.91 -17.15 6.92
CA VAL A 133 2.15 -17.56 7.60
C VAL A 133 2.61 -16.49 8.58
N GLY A 134 2.64 -15.24 8.12
CA GLY A 134 3.16 -14.09 8.83
C GLY A 134 4.47 -13.59 8.25
N THR A 135 5.06 -12.64 8.95
CA THR A 135 6.29 -11.99 8.50
C THR A 135 7.51 -12.75 9.02
N ARG A 136 8.71 -12.35 8.57
CA ARG A 136 9.98 -12.83 9.15
C ARG A 136 10.12 -12.59 10.66
N TYR A 137 9.29 -11.72 11.25
CA TYR A 137 9.42 -11.28 12.64
C TYR A 137 8.29 -11.78 13.56
N GLU A 138 7.10 -12.03 13.03
CA GLU A 138 5.94 -12.47 13.80
C GLU A 138 5.07 -13.40 12.95
N LEU A 139 4.75 -14.58 13.50
CA LEU A 139 3.75 -15.47 12.91
C LEU A 139 2.39 -14.80 12.97
N ASN A 140 1.69 -14.78 11.84
CA ASN A 140 0.38 -14.16 11.78
C ASN A 140 -0.69 -15.17 12.20
N ASN A 141 -1.40 -14.86 13.28
CA ASN A 141 -2.45 -15.68 13.88
C ASN A 141 -3.71 -14.84 14.13
N ARG A 142 -4.78 -15.48 14.63
CA ARG A 142 -6.05 -14.79 14.90
C ARG A 142 -5.87 -13.50 15.71
N ASN A 143 -5.06 -13.53 16.77
CA ASN A 143 -4.94 -12.41 17.70
C ASN A 143 -4.16 -11.25 17.08
N THR A 144 -3.13 -11.54 16.28
CA THR A 144 -2.40 -10.50 15.55
C THR A 144 -3.33 -9.85 14.53
N ARG A 145 -4.08 -10.63 13.74
CA ARG A 145 -5.06 -10.08 12.78
C ARG A 145 -6.12 -9.20 13.46
N GLN A 146 -6.67 -9.64 14.60
CA GLN A 146 -7.65 -8.85 15.37
C GLN A 146 -7.08 -7.53 15.90
N ARG A 147 -5.83 -7.54 16.36
CA ARG A 147 -5.13 -6.35 16.85
C ARG A 147 -4.88 -5.35 15.72
N ASP A 148 -4.61 -5.87 14.53
CA ASP A 148 -3.94 -5.15 13.45
C ASP A 148 -4.89 -4.58 12.39
N ILE A 149 -5.98 -5.30 12.10
CA ILE A 149 -6.98 -4.86 11.13
C ILE A 149 -7.58 -3.46 11.43
N PRO A 150 -7.86 -3.05 12.70
CA PRO A 150 -8.45 -1.74 12.95
C PRO A 150 -7.56 -0.57 12.51
N THR A 151 -6.25 -0.74 12.59
CA THR A 151 -5.28 0.28 12.13
C THR A 151 -5.33 0.46 10.62
N VAL A 152 -5.39 -0.64 9.88
CA VAL A 152 -5.50 -0.62 8.40
C VAL A 152 -6.84 0.01 7.99
N GLU A 153 -7.94 -0.34 8.65
CA GLU A 153 -9.26 0.21 8.36
C GLU A 153 -9.35 1.70 8.71
N ALA A 154 -8.77 2.14 9.82
CA ALA A 154 -8.72 3.56 10.17
C ALA A 154 -7.96 4.38 9.11
N LYS A 155 -6.85 3.88 8.59
CA LYS A 155 -6.11 4.52 7.48
C LYS A 155 -6.94 4.54 6.20
N ALA A 156 -7.60 3.43 5.87
CA ALA A 156 -8.45 3.32 4.69
C ALA A 156 -9.63 4.31 4.71
N LEU A 157 -10.26 4.53 5.86
CA LEU A 157 -11.35 5.49 6.00
C LEU A 157 -10.93 6.95 5.72
N GLY A 158 -9.66 7.29 5.98
CA GLY A 158 -9.11 8.63 5.71
C GLY A 158 -8.51 8.80 4.31
N ASP A 159 -8.34 7.72 3.55
CA ASP A 159 -7.62 7.71 2.28
C ASP A 159 -8.23 6.69 1.30
N GLY A 160 -9.08 7.17 0.39
CA GLY A 160 -9.77 6.33 -0.58
C GLY A 160 -8.85 5.61 -1.60
N ILE A 161 -7.64 6.12 -1.85
CA ILE A 161 -6.66 5.45 -2.73
C ILE A 161 -5.97 4.33 -1.95
N TYR A 162 -5.60 4.57 -0.69
CA TYR A 162 -5.09 3.53 0.20
C TYR A 162 -6.14 2.42 0.40
N MET A 163 -7.40 2.80 0.63
CA MET A 163 -8.52 1.85 0.72
C MET A 163 -8.63 0.97 -0.52
N ALA A 164 -8.50 1.53 -1.72
CA ALA A 164 -8.52 0.74 -2.95
C ALA A 164 -7.37 -0.30 -3.03
N GLY A 165 -6.24 -0.01 -2.39
CA GLY A 165 -5.12 -0.96 -2.25
C GLY A 165 -5.45 -2.07 -1.25
N VAL A 166 -6.04 -1.71 -0.11
CA VAL A 166 -6.51 -2.63 0.93
C VAL A 166 -7.51 -3.64 0.33
N GLU A 167 -8.46 -3.16 -0.47
CA GLU A 167 -9.46 -4.01 -1.16
C GLU A 167 -8.84 -4.97 -2.18
N ALA A 168 -7.75 -4.58 -2.84
CA ALA A 168 -7.10 -5.37 -3.87
C ALA A 168 -6.18 -6.48 -3.31
N ALA A 169 -5.76 -6.38 -2.04
CA ALA A 169 -4.77 -7.27 -1.45
C ALA A 169 -5.13 -8.77 -1.45
N PRO A 170 -6.36 -9.20 -1.10
CA PRO A 170 -6.73 -10.60 -1.17
C PRO A 170 -6.68 -11.15 -2.59
N HIS A 171 -7.15 -10.37 -3.56
CA HIS A 171 -7.13 -10.76 -4.96
C HIS A 171 -5.67 -10.96 -5.43
N TYR A 172 -4.80 -10.00 -5.13
CA TYR A 172 -3.39 -10.09 -5.51
C TYR A 172 -2.71 -11.30 -4.87
N LYS A 173 -2.77 -11.45 -3.54
CA LYS A 173 -2.12 -12.59 -2.86
C LYS A 173 -2.66 -13.93 -3.34
N TRP A 174 -3.98 -14.10 -3.39
CA TRP A 174 -4.57 -15.40 -3.67
C TRP A 174 -4.58 -15.75 -5.16
N ARG A 175 -4.95 -14.81 -6.03
CA ARG A 175 -5.16 -15.08 -7.47
C ARG A 175 -3.93 -14.80 -8.32
N VAL A 176 -3.10 -13.83 -7.94
CA VAL A 176 -1.90 -13.47 -8.71
C VAL A 176 -0.68 -14.22 -8.20
N LEU A 177 -0.42 -14.20 -6.88
CA LEU A 177 0.74 -14.88 -6.30
C LEU A 177 0.49 -16.36 -5.97
N GLY A 178 -0.78 -16.79 -5.86
CA GLY A 178 -1.11 -18.15 -5.42
C GLY A 178 -0.81 -18.40 -3.94
N GLU A 179 -0.66 -17.35 -3.16
CA GLU A 179 -0.34 -17.42 -1.74
C GLU A 179 -1.58 -17.69 -0.89
N ALA A 180 -1.39 -18.44 0.21
CA ALA A 180 -2.44 -18.68 1.17
C ALA A 180 -2.74 -17.42 1.97
N ILE A 181 -4.03 -17.10 2.10
CA ILE A 181 -4.50 -16.06 3.00
C ILE A 181 -5.34 -16.66 4.14
N CYS A 182 -5.46 -15.92 5.24
CA CYS A 182 -6.22 -16.34 6.41
C CYS A 182 -7.17 -15.24 6.88
N ARG A 183 -8.42 -15.63 7.11
CA ARG A 183 -9.53 -14.75 7.51
C ARG A 183 -9.77 -14.75 9.01
N GLU A 184 -9.22 -15.72 9.72
CA GLU A 184 -9.49 -15.91 11.13
C GLU A 184 -9.01 -14.68 11.91
N GLY A 185 -9.94 -14.04 12.62
CA GLY A 185 -9.65 -12.82 13.37
C GLY A 185 -9.96 -11.52 12.62
N ILE A 186 -10.43 -11.60 11.37
CA ILE A 186 -10.90 -10.43 10.62
C ILE A 186 -12.43 -10.33 10.76
N PRO A 187 -12.99 -9.18 11.17
CA PRO A 187 -14.43 -8.99 11.28
C PRO A 187 -15.17 -9.22 9.95
N ALA A 188 -16.38 -9.78 10.02
CA ALA A 188 -17.28 -9.82 8.87
C ALA A 188 -17.61 -8.39 8.43
N GLY A 189 -17.58 -8.13 7.12
CA GLY A 189 -17.75 -6.79 6.55
C GLY A 189 -16.49 -5.91 6.55
N SER A 190 -15.33 -6.46 6.95
CA SER A 190 -14.04 -5.75 6.82
C SER A 190 -13.77 -5.37 5.35
N ILE A 191 -13.17 -4.20 5.13
CA ILE A 191 -12.80 -3.71 3.79
C ILE A 191 -11.95 -4.74 3.03
N VAL A 192 -11.08 -5.43 3.76
CA VAL A 192 -10.17 -6.44 3.23
C VAL A 192 -10.91 -7.70 2.75
N LEU A 193 -12.16 -7.92 3.15
CA LEU A 193 -12.92 -9.12 2.76
C LEU A 193 -13.99 -8.86 1.69
N ARG A 194 -14.18 -7.61 1.25
CA ARG A 194 -15.29 -7.20 0.37
C ARG A 194 -15.38 -7.97 -0.95
N ASP A 195 -14.26 -8.16 -1.66
CA ASP A 195 -14.23 -8.84 -2.96
C ASP A 195 -14.23 -10.38 -2.86
N TRP A 196 -14.38 -10.93 -1.66
CA TRP A 196 -14.42 -12.38 -1.45
C TRP A 196 -15.83 -12.87 -1.13
N GLU A 197 -16.76 -11.99 -0.78
CA GLU A 197 -18.13 -12.41 -0.50
C GLU A 197 -18.97 -12.62 -1.78
N ASP A 198 -18.42 -12.25 -2.95
CA ASP A 198 -18.96 -12.46 -4.30
C ASP A 198 -18.35 -13.68 -5.03
#